data_AF-A0A7S4P6F0-F1
#
_entry.id   AF-A0A7S4P6F0-F1
#
_cell.length_a   1.000
_cell.length_b   1.000
_cell.length_c   1.000
_cell.angle_alpha   90.00
_cell.angle_beta   90.00
_cell.angle_gamma   90.00
#
_symmetry.space_group_name_H-M   'P 1'
#
loop_
_entity.id
_entity.type
_entity.pdbx_description
1 polymer ?
#
loop_
_entity_poly.entity_id
_entity_poly.type
_entity_poly.pdbx_seq_one_letter_code
_entity_poly.pdbx_strand_id
1 'polypeptide(L)'
;MGEVVVVLLCHGGYFAGGVFEQHQCVAHKTFRRYVTRKGQGCRQLNYDKKGGGGHSAGKALRRYNEVKHRDEVQELLKTWQDYLFQASYVFIHMPGINRSMFFPPNNHNHNHNNKHCLTADDPRIKSVPMTTTRPTYAEVTRVFHHLSSLEVNQISPQNLPLALSKIALSMEREKEQEREREYQREREMCML
;
A
#
# COMPACT_ATOMS: atom_id res chain seq x y z
N MET A 1 6.88 -25.83 1.50
CA MET A 1 7.12 -24.61 0.70
C MET A 1 7.33 -23.48 1.70
N GLY A 2 8.31 -22.61 1.46
CA GLY A 2 8.58 -21.48 2.34
C GLY A 2 7.45 -20.46 2.30
N GLU A 3 7.29 -19.69 3.36
CA GLU A 3 6.31 -18.61 3.39
C GLU A 3 6.77 -17.46 2.49
N VAL A 4 5.91 -17.05 1.55
CA VAL A 4 6.17 -15.91 0.66
C VAL A 4 5.48 -14.67 1.22
N VAL A 5 6.24 -13.60 1.43
CA VAL A 5 5.74 -12.31 1.91
C VAL A 5 6.09 -11.24 0.88
N VAL A 6 5.11 -10.42 0.52
CA VAL A 6 5.29 -9.30 -0.41
C VAL A 6 5.08 -7.99 0.34
N VAL A 7 5.98 -7.02 0.14
CA VAL A 7 5.89 -5.68 0.73
C VAL A 7 5.88 -4.66 -0.40
N LEU A 8 4.84 -3.81 -0.47
CA LEU A 8 4.61 -2.80 -1.51
C LEU A 8 4.42 -1.42 -0.89
N LEU A 9 5.29 -0.48 -1.22
CA LEU A 9 5.26 0.90 -0.74
C LEU A 9 5.06 1.84 -1.93
N CYS A 10 3.96 2.60 -1.95
CA CYS A 10 3.63 3.48 -3.07
C CYS A 10 3.04 4.81 -2.58
N HIS A 11 3.84 5.87 -2.62
CA HIS A 11 3.41 7.23 -2.29
C HIS A 11 4.31 8.31 -2.90
N GLY A 12 3.78 9.52 -3.08
CA GLY A 12 4.56 10.67 -3.57
C GLY A 12 5.20 10.51 -4.96
N GLY A 13 4.70 9.59 -5.80
CA GLY A 13 5.30 9.23 -7.10
C GLY A 13 6.49 8.29 -7.00
N TYR A 14 6.73 7.71 -5.82
CA TYR A 14 7.70 6.65 -5.60
C TYR A 14 6.97 5.33 -5.45
N PHE A 15 7.59 4.29 -6.00
CA PHE A 15 7.23 2.90 -5.76
C PHE A 15 8.46 2.13 -5.32
N ALA A 16 8.29 1.28 -4.32
CA ALA A 16 9.24 0.24 -3.95
C ALA A 16 8.48 -1.02 -3.57
N GLY A 17 8.89 -2.16 -4.13
CA GLY A 17 8.32 -3.46 -3.83
C GLY A 17 9.42 -4.49 -3.59
N GLY A 18 9.13 -5.48 -2.75
CA GLY A 18 9.99 -6.63 -2.49
C GLY A 18 9.18 -7.90 -2.24
N VAL A 19 9.67 -9.01 -2.76
CA VAL A 19 9.19 -10.37 -2.53
C VAL A 19 10.23 -11.08 -1.68
N PHE A 20 9.79 -11.68 -0.58
CA PHE A 20 10.64 -12.36 0.39
C PHE A 20 10.18 -13.81 0.54
N GLU A 21 11.14 -14.73 0.48
CA GLU A 21 10.95 -16.15 0.78
C GLU A 21 12.01 -16.56 1.79
N GLN A 22 11.61 -17.23 2.88
CA GLN A 22 12.54 -17.70 3.92
C GLN A 22 13.48 -16.59 4.44
N HIS A 23 12.95 -15.38 4.65
CA HIS A 23 13.69 -14.18 5.08
C HIS A 23 14.72 -13.63 4.09
N GLN A 24 14.75 -14.13 2.85
CA GLN A 24 15.61 -13.63 1.79
C GLN A 24 14.79 -12.92 0.72
N CYS A 25 15.32 -11.82 0.18
CA CYS A 25 14.68 -11.14 -0.93
C CYS A 25 14.94 -11.92 -2.22
N VAL A 26 13.87 -12.38 -2.88
CA VAL A 26 13.93 -13.12 -4.15
C VAL A 26 13.64 -12.23 -5.37
N ALA A 27 12.93 -11.12 -5.17
CA ALA A 27 12.71 -10.11 -6.20
C ALA A 27 12.48 -8.74 -5.55
N HIS A 28 13.03 -7.68 -6.13
CA HIS A 28 12.70 -6.31 -5.73
C HIS A 28 12.65 -5.37 -6.92
N LYS A 29 11.88 -4.29 -6.80
CA LYS A 29 11.81 -3.25 -7.82
C LYS A 29 11.54 -1.89 -7.17
N THR A 30 12.21 -0.87 -7.68
CA THR A 30 11.97 0.53 -7.30
C THR A 30 11.90 1.40 -8.54
N PHE A 31 10.98 2.34 -8.59
CA PHE A 31 10.93 3.37 -9.63
C PHE A 31 10.24 4.62 -9.10
N ARG A 32 10.46 5.74 -9.79
CA ARG A 32 9.95 7.05 -9.39
C ARG A 32 9.56 7.86 -10.61
N ARG A 33 8.44 8.56 -10.50
CA ARG A 33 7.99 9.57 -11.48
C ARG A 33 7.80 10.92 -10.80
N TYR A 34 8.01 12.00 -11.56
CA TYR A 34 7.77 13.36 -11.10
C TYR A 34 6.28 13.70 -11.20
N VAL A 35 5.56 13.53 -10.09
CA VAL A 35 4.09 13.70 -10.02
C VAL A 35 3.64 14.89 -9.16
N THR A 36 4.54 15.44 -8.35
CA THR A 36 4.34 16.63 -7.51
C THR A 36 5.18 17.81 -8.01
N ARG A 37 4.80 19.04 -7.67
CA ARG A 37 5.64 20.21 -7.95
C ARG A 37 6.66 20.42 -6.83
N LYS A 38 7.89 20.80 -7.17
CA LYS A 38 8.90 21.20 -6.16
C LYS A 38 8.36 22.45 -5.45
N GLY A 39 8.18 22.40 -4.12
CA GLY A 39 7.69 23.51 -3.30
C GLY A 39 6.16 23.65 -3.15
N GLN A 40 5.35 22.84 -3.85
CA GLN A 40 3.90 22.72 -3.58
C GLN A 40 3.59 21.23 -3.39
N GLY A 41 3.43 20.81 -2.14
CA GLY A 41 3.32 19.40 -1.74
C GLY A 41 2.06 18.67 -2.22
N CYS A 42 1.14 19.33 -2.93
CA CYS A 42 -0.09 18.71 -3.40
C CYS A 42 0.12 18.02 -4.76
N ARG A 43 -0.27 16.75 -4.88
CA ARG A 43 -0.27 16.00 -6.14
C ARG A 43 -1.25 16.60 -7.14
N GLN A 44 -0.91 16.50 -8.43
CA GLN A 44 -1.74 17.06 -9.50
C GLN A 44 -3.16 16.46 -9.48
N LEU A 45 -3.29 15.16 -9.21
CA LEU A 45 -4.60 14.50 -9.08
C LEU A 45 -5.48 15.09 -7.96
N ASN A 46 -4.90 15.54 -6.84
CA ASN A 46 -5.66 16.20 -5.76
C ASN A 46 -6.09 17.62 -6.15
N TYR A 47 -5.25 18.31 -6.91
CA TYR A 47 -5.57 19.65 -7.43
C TYR A 47 -6.66 19.58 -8.51
N ASP A 48 -6.58 18.59 -9.40
CA ASP A 48 -7.55 18.40 -10.48
C ASP A 48 -8.96 18.08 -9.92
N LYS A 49 -9.05 17.25 -8.87
CA LYS A 49 -10.31 16.99 -8.14
C LYS A 49 -10.97 18.24 -7.54
N LYS A 50 -10.20 19.31 -7.29
CA LYS A 50 -10.68 20.57 -6.72
C LYS A 50 -11.02 21.64 -7.78
N GLY A 51 -11.17 21.25 -9.05
CA GLY A 51 -11.55 22.16 -10.14
C GLY A 51 -10.38 22.87 -10.82
N GLY A 52 -9.24 22.18 -10.97
CA GLY A 52 -7.98 22.75 -11.47
C GLY A 52 -7.99 23.26 -12.92
N GLY A 53 -8.56 24.44 -13.17
CA GLY A 53 -8.79 25.04 -14.49
C GLY A 53 -7.60 25.75 -15.16
N GLY A 54 -6.46 25.08 -15.35
CA GLY A 54 -5.38 25.68 -16.15
C GLY A 54 -4.54 24.68 -16.94
N HIS A 55 -4.32 24.96 -18.21
CA HIS A 55 -3.53 24.16 -19.15
C HIS A 55 -2.11 24.70 -19.27
N SER A 56 -1.24 24.37 -18.33
CA SER A 56 0.21 24.64 -18.50
C SER A 56 0.95 23.36 -18.87
N ALA A 57 2.04 23.49 -19.63
CA ALA A 57 2.90 22.37 -20.03
C ALA A 57 3.37 21.55 -18.81
N GLY A 58 3.69 22.21 -17.69
CA GLY A 58 4.08 21.54 -16.45
C GLY A 58 2.97 20.71 -15.78
N LYS A 59 1.69 21.11 -15.92
CA LYS A 59 0.55 20.30 -15.46
C LYS A 59 0.35 19.09 -16.36
N ALA A 60 0.43 19.26 -17.68
CA ALA A 60 0.33 18.17 -18.65
C ALA A 60 1.41 17.10 -18.42
N LEU A 61 2.67 17.51 -18.21
CA LEU A 61 3.78 16.59 -17.92
C LEU A 61 3.56 15.79 -16.62
N ARG A 62 3.04 16.42 -15.56
CA ARG A 62 2.73 15.71 -14.31
C ARG A 62 1.57 14.73 -14.47
N ARG A 63 0.53 15.07 -15.23
CA ARG A 63 -0.56 14.13 -15.55
C ARG A 63 -0.05 12.92 -16.35
N TYR A 64 0.78 13.17 -17.35
CA TYR A 64 1.45 12.10 -18.11
C TYR A 64 2.29 11.19 -17.20
N ASN A 65 3.08 11.78 -16.29
CA ASN A 65 3.88 11.02 -15.33
C ASN A 65 3.02 10.22 -14.34
N GLU A 66 1.87 10.73 -13.90
CA GLU A 66 0.91 9.99 -13.04
C GLU A 66 0.37 8.75 -13.79
N VAL A 67 -0.01 8.92 -15.06
CA VAL A 67 -0.45 7.80 -15.93
C VAL A 67 0.67 6.77 -16.08
N LYS A 68 1.87 7.20 -16.48
CA LYS A 68 3.01 6.29 -16.62
C LYS A 68 3.38 5.59 -15.33
N HIS A 69 3.32 6.28 -14.19
CA HIS A 69 3.59 5.67 -12.89
C HIS A 69 2.58 4.55 -12.57
N ARG A 70 1.30 4.79 -12.82
CA ARG A 70 0.25 3.78 -12.67
C ARG A 70 0.50 2.58 -13.59
N ASP A 71 0.77 2.83 -14.86
CA ASP A 71 0.96 1.77 -15.85
C ASP A 71 2.19 0.90 -15.49
N GLU A 72 3.28 1.51 -15.01
CA GLU A 72 4.47 0.79 -14.49
C GLU A 72 4.15 -0.08 -13.27
N VAL A 73 3.32 0.39 -12.33
CA VAL A 73 2.87 -0.41 -11.18
C VAL A 73 2.06 -1.60 -11.67
N GLN A 74 1.08 -1.39 -12.55
CA GLN A 74 0.23 -2.46 -13.06
C GLN A 74 1.01 -3.52 -13.84
N GLU A 75 1.99 -3.10 -14.63
CA GLU A 75 2.84 -4.03 -15.38
C GLU A 75 3.73 -4.87 -14.45
N LEU A 76 4.28 -4.24 -13.40
CA LEU A 76 5.04 -4.98 -12.39
C LEU A 76 4.17 -6.01 -11.66
N LEU A 77 2.94 -5.65 -11.26
CA LEU A 77 2.03 -6.58 -10.58
C LEU A 77 1.66 -7.78 -11.46
N LYS A 78 1.52 -7.58 -12.78
CA LYS A 78 1.36 -8.70 -13.73
C LYS A 78 2.61 -9.57 -13.80
N THR A 79 3.78 -8.95 -13.91
CA THR A 79 5.07 -9.67 -13.94
C THR A 79 5.29 -10.48 -12.65
N TRP A 80 4.79 -9.99 -11.52
CA TRP A 80 4.90 -10.65 -10.21
C TRP A 80 3.69 -11.51 -9.85
N GLN A 81 2.81 -11.84 -10.81
CA GLN A 81 1.59 -12.59 -10.54
C GLN A 81 1.85 -13.91 -9.78
N ASP A 82 2.90 -14.64 -10.13
CA ASP A 82 3.20 -15.95 -9.53
C ASP A 82 3.63 -15.83 -8.07
N TYR A 83 4.42 -14.79 -7.75
CA TYR A 83 4.78 -14.45 -6.38
C TYR A 83 3.54 -14.00 -5.59
N LEU A 84 2.69 -13.17 -6.20
CA LEU A 84 1.49 -12.66 -5.55
C LEU A 84 0.45 -13.76 -5.31
N PHE A 85 0.33 -14.76 -6.17
CA PHE A 85 -0.55 -15.92 -5.93
C PHE A 85 -0.04 -16.82 -4.81
N GLN A 86 1.28 -16.95 -4.64
CA GLN A 86 1.90 -17.76 -3.59
C GLN A 86 2.05 -17.02 -2.25
N ALA A 87 1.90 -15.68 -2.24
CA ALA A 87 2.06 -14.88 -1.04
C ALA A 87 1.06 -15.28 0.06
N SER A 88 1.56 -15.50 1.28
CA SER A 88 0.74 -15.61 2.49
C SER A 88 0.28 -14.24 2.96
N TYR A 89 1.15 -13.23 2.83
CA TYR A 89 0.89 -11.85 3.22
C TYR A 89 1.38 -10.87 2.16
N VAL A 90 0.55 -9.87 1.88
CA VAL A 90 0.88 -8.73 1.02
C VAL A 90 0.72 -7.46 1.83
N PHE A 91 1.82 -6.95 2.38
CA PHE A 91 1.82 -5.70 3.14
C PHE A 91 1.89 -4.52 2.19
N ILE A 92 0.91 -3.63 2.24
CA ILE A 92 0.86 -2.45 1.36
C ILE A 92 0.77 -1.17 2.18
N HIS A 93 1.61 -0.20 1.83
CA HIS A 93 1.41 1.19 2.22
C HIS A 93 1.14 2.04 0.98
N MET A 94 -0.14 2.39 0.78
CA MET A 94 -0.58 3.27 -0.30
C MET A 94 -1.67 4.24 0.17
N PRO A 95 -1.38 5.55 0.25
CA PRO A 95 -2.40 6.55 0.54
C PRO A 95 -3.47 6.58 -0.57
N GLY A 96 -4.73 6.86 -0.20
CA GLY A 96 -5.93 6.54 -0.99
C GLY A 96 -5.96 6.94 -2.46
N ILE A 97 -5.23 7.97 -2.89
CA ILE A 97 -5.13 8.36 -4.30
C ILE A 97 -4.42 7.32 -5.19
N ASN A 98 -3.59 6.47 -4.58
CA ASN A 98 -2.85 5.40 -5.25
C ASN A 98 -3.64 4.08 -5.29
N ARG A 99 -4.73 3.96 -4.55
CA ARG A 99 -5.48 2.70 -4.42
C ARG A 99 -5.99 2.18 -5.76
N SER A 100 -6.42 3.08 -6.65
CA SER A 100 -6.87 2.71 -8.01
C SER A 100 -5.77 2.18 -8.93
N MET A 101 -4.49 2.38 -8.59
CA MET A 101 -3.36 1.81 -9.34
C MET A 101 -3.23 0.31 -9.09
N PHE A 102 -3.59 -0.14 -7.89
CA PHE A 102 -3.55 -1.54 -7.47
C PHE A 102 -4.89 -2.24 -7.71
N PHE A 103 -6.01 -1.51 -7.58
CA PHE A 103 -7.36 -2.04 -7.77
C PHE A 103 -8.17 -1.14 -8.71
N PRO A 104 -8.06 -1.33 -10.04
CA PRO A 104 -8.86 -0.58 -10.99
C PRO A 104 -10.37 -0.92 -10.86
N PRO A 105 -11.28 0.07 -11.00
CA PRO A 105 -12.72 -0.08 -10.69
C PRO A 105 -13.53 -0.98 -11.62
N ASN A 106 -12.97 -1.56 -12.69
CA ASN A 106 -13.70 -2.35 -13.69
C ASN A 106 -13.54 -3.88 -13.51
N ASN A 107 -13.28 -4.37 -12.30
CA ASN A 107 -12.91 -5.77 -12.07
C ASN A 107 -14.10 -6.75 -11.94
N HIS A 108 -15.32 -6.35 -12.30
CA HIS A 108 -16.47 -7.27 -12.47
C HIS A 108 -16.58 -7.87 -13.87
N ASN A 109 -15.60 -7.64 -14.76
CA ASN A 109 -15.64 -8.27 -16.08
C ASN A 109 -15.42 -9.78 -15.95
N HIS A 110 -16.50 -10.53 -16.14
CA HIS A 110 -16.60 -11.99 -16.32
C HIS A 110 -15.76 -12.55 -17.50
N ASN A 111 -14.74 -11.84 -17.99
CA ASN A 111 -13.85 -12.36 -19.00
C ASN A 111 -12.78 -13.22 -18.31
N HIS A 112 -12.98 -14.53 -18.41
CA HIS A 112 -12.27 -15.61 -17.70
C HIS A 112 -10.73 -15.61 -17.88
N ASN A 113 -10.19 -14.74 -18.76
CA ASN A 113 -8.78 -14.69 -19.17
C ASN A 113 -7.94 -13.55 -18.55
N ASN A 114 -8.50 -12.65 -17.72
CA ASN A 114 -7.72 -11.56 -17.11
C ASN A 114 -7.94 -11.49 -15.59
N LYS A 115 -7.61 -12.58 -14.90
CA LYS A 115 -7.64 -12.65 -13.44
C LYS A 115 -6.55 -11.72 -12.86
N HIS A 116 -6.95 -10.59 -12.29
CA HIS A 116 -6.03 -9.75 -11.53
C HIS A 116 -5.44 -10.54 -10.35
N CYS A 117 -4.13 -10.38 -10.13
CA CYS A 117 -3.38 -11.05 -9.07
C CYS A 117 -3.72 -10.53 -7.66
N LEU A 118 -4.32 -9.34 -7.56
CA LEU A 118 -4.79 -8.73 -6.32
C LEU A 118 -6.17 -8.10 -6.55
N THR A 119 -7.08 -8.32 -5.60
CA THR A 119 -8.39 -7.66 -5.53
C THR A 119 -8.49 -6.81 -4.26
N ALA A 120 -9.39 -5.83 -4.24
CA ALA A 120 -9.51 -4.90 -3.10
C ALA A 120 -9.90 -5.62 -1.79
N ASP A 121 -10.58 -6.76 -1.90
CA ASP A 121 -11.06 -7.60 -0.80
C ASP A 121 -10.16 -8.81 -0.52
N ASP A 122 -8.98 -8.87 -1.14
CA ASP A 122 -8.04 -9.98 -0.93
C ASP A 122 -7.58 -10.03 0.54
N PRO A 123 -7.91 -11.10 1.30
CA PRO A 123 -7.66 -11.16 2.74
C PRO A 123 -6.16 -11.18 3.11
N ARG A 124 -5.30 -11.51 2.14
CA ARG A 124 -3.84 -11.53 2.28
C ARG A 124 -3.26 -10.11 2.34
N ILE A 125 -4.00 -9.12 1.83
CA ILE A 125 -3.59 -7.72 1.84
C ILE A 125 -3.73 -7.15 3.24
N LYS A 126 -2.63 -6.64 3.77
CA LYS A 126 -2.57 -5.97 5.09
C LYS A 126 -1.96 -4.58 4.92
N SER A 127 -2.45 -3.60 5.67
CA SER A 127 -1.76 -2.31 5.76
C SER A 127 -0.45 -2.50 6.53
N VAL A 128 0.60 -1.78 6.16
CA VAL A 128 1.82 -1.72 6.96
C VAL A 128 1.49 -1.07 8.32
N PRO A 129 1.64 -1.78 9.46
CA PRO A 129 1.24 -1.31 10.79
C PRO A 129 2.31 -0.41 11.46
N MET A 130 3.14 0.24 10.66
CA MET A 130 4.19 1.12 11.16
C MET A 130 4.37 2.32 10.23
N THR A 131 5.04 3.34 10.74
CA THR A 131 5.40 4.49 9.91
C THR A 131 6.39 4.05 8.84
N THR A 132 6.11 4.45 7.61
CA THR A 132 7.00 4.21 6.47
C THR A 132 7.62 5.51 6.00
N THR A 133 8.90 5.46 5.66
CA THR A 133 9.62 6.58 5.06
C THR A 133 9.43 6.59 3.54
N ARG A 134 10.34 7.26 2.80
CA ARG A 134 10.29 7.29 1.34
C ARG A 134 10.42 5.86 0.78
N PRO A 135 9.59 5.45 -0.20
CA PRO A 135 9.68 4.13 -0.81
C PRO A 135 11.04 3.95 -1.46
N THR A 136 11.82 3.04 -0.89
CA THR A 136 13.13 2.59 -1.36
C THR A 136 13.26 1.11 -1.04
N TYR A 137 14.22 0.41 -1.65
CA TYR A 137 14.46 -0.99 -1.31
C TYR A 137 14.89 -1.18 0.15
N ALA A 138 15.70 -0.25 0.69
CA ALA A 138 16.09 -0.26 2.10
C ALA A 138 14.87 -0.15 3.03
N GLU A 139 13.90 0.70 2.68
CA GLU A 139 12.67 0.85 3.46
C GLU A 139 11.77 -0.40 3.36
N VAL A 140 11.63 -0.99 2.18
CA VAL A 140 10.91 -2.26 1.98
C VAL A 140 11.52 -3.37 2.85
N THR A 141 12.85 -3.45 2.86
CA THR A 141 13.61 -4.44 3.65
C THR A 141 13.46 -4.18 5.15
N ARG A 142 13.53 -2.91 5.58
CA ARG A 142 13.29 -2.51 6.98
C ARG A 142 11.89 -2.91 7.45
N VAL A 143 10.87 -2.65 6.63
CA VAL A 143 9.48 -3.03 6.92
C VAL A 143 9.36 -4.54 7.03
N PHE A 144 9.90 -5.29 6.07
CA PHE A 144 9.89 -6.75 6.12
C PHE A 144 10.55 -7.28 7.41
N HIS A 145 11.78 -6.86 7.71
CA HIS A 145 12.48 -7.33 8.91
C HIS A 145 11.76 -6.97 10.19
N HIS A 146 11.17 -5.77 10.28
CA HIS A 146 10.41 -5.40 11.47
C HIS A 146 9.20 -6.32 11.66
N LEU A 147 8.44 -6.59 10.59
CA LEU A 147 7.27 -7.46 10.61
C LEU A 147 7.60 -8.94 10.85
N SER A 148 8.82 -9.37 10.49
CA SER A 148 9.30 -10.74 10.67
C SER A 148 10.13 -10.92 11.96
N SER A 149 10.19 -9.91 12.84
CA SER A 149 11.02 -9.94 14.05
C SER A 149 10.18 -9.81 15.31
N LEU A 150 10.71 -10.36 16.41
CA LEU A 150 10.17 -10.16 17.76
C LEU A 150 10.99 -9.09 18.47
N GLU A 151 10.33 -8.05 18.96
CA GLU A 151 10.95 -6.99 19.78
C GLU A 151 10.61 -7.23 21.27
N VAL A 152 11.63 -7.35 22.12
CA VAL A 152 11.47 -7.57 23.55
C VAL A 152 11.67 -6.25 24.29
N ASN A 153 10.56 -5.65 24.75
CA ASN A 153 10.60 -4.42 25.52
C ASN A 153 10.66 -4.70 27.02
N GLN A 154 11.76 -4.29 27.66
CA GLN A 154 11.89 -4.33 29.12
C GLN A 154 11.14 -3.14 29.72
N ILE A 155 10.04 -3.42 30.42
CA ILE A 155 9.21 -2.41 31.07
C ILE A 155 9.49 -2.46 32.57
N SER A 156 10.04 -1.37 33.12
CA SER A 156 10.20 -1.24 34.57
C SER A 156 8.83 -1.31 35.27
N PRO A 157 8.72 -1.90 36.48
CA PRO A 157 7.43 -2.05 37.18
C PRO A 157 6.60 -0.76 37.29
N GLN A 158 7.26 0.39 37.54
CA GLN A 158 6.62 1.70 37.61
C GLN A 158 5.97 2.18 36.31
N ASN A 159 6.42 1.67 35.15
CA ASN A 159 5.88 2.01 33.83
C ASN A 159 4.90 0.96 33.30
N LEU A 160 4.74 -0.17 33.99
CA LEU A 160 3.86 -1.25 33.56
C LEU A 160 2.38 -0.83 33.44
N PRO A 161 1.79 -0.06 34.39
CA PRO A 161 0.41 0.41 34.24
C PRO A 161 0.22 1.29 33.00
N LEU A 162 1.19 2.17 32.72
CA LEU A 162 1.15 3.05 31.55
C LEU A 162 1.29 2.25 30.24
N ALA A 163 2.17 1.24 30.21
CA ALA A 163 2.35 0.39 29.04
C ALA A 163 1.09 -0.44 28.74
N LEU A 164 0.48 -1.05 29.77
CA LEU A 164 -0.77 -1.79 29.63
C LEU A 164 -1.92 -0.90 29.16
N SER A 165 -2.03 0.32 29.69
CA SER A 165 -3.02 1.29 29.23
C SER A 165 -2.82 1.65 27.75
N LYS A 166 -1.58 1.88 27.31
CA LYS A 166 -1.27 2.14 25.89
C LYS A 166 -1.65 0.97 24.99
N ILE A 167 -1.39 -0.28 25.42
CA ILE A 167 -1.74 -1.50 24.69
C ILE A 167 -3.26 -1.64 24.59
N ALA A 168 -3.99 -1.46 25.70
CA ALA A 168 -5.45 -1.51 25.69
C ALA A 168 -6.04 -0.47 24.72
N LEU A 169 -5.53 0.77 24.76
CA LEU A 169 -5.95 1.84 23.86
C LEU A 169 -5.62 1.58 22.38
N SER A 170 -4.53 0.86 22.06
CA SER A 170 -4.24 0.47 20.68
C SER A 170 -5.18 -0.66 20.21
N MET A 171 -5.45 -1.64 21.07
CA MET A 171 -6.39 -2.73 20.74
C MET A 171 -7.82 -2.23 20.54
N GLU A 172 -8.28 -1.26 21.34
CA GLU A 172 -9.59 -0.63 21.17
C GLU A 172 -9.70 0.13 19.84
N ARG A 173 -8.65 0.89 19.49
CA ARG A 173 -8.57 1.61 18.21
C ARG A 173 -8.56 0.67 17.01
N GLU A 174 -7.86 -0.47 17.11
CA GLU A 174 -7.87 -1.48 16.05
C GLU A 174 -9.27 -2.09 15.85
N LYS A 175 -9.96 -2.44 16.94
CA LYS A 175 -11.35 -2.93 16.89
C LYS A 175 -12.30 -1.89 16.29
N GLU A 176 -12.12 -0.61 16.62
CA GLU A 176 -12.93 0.47 16.05
C GLU A 176 -12.70 0.63 14.55
N GLN A 177 -11.44 0.64 14.11
CA GLN A 177 -11.11 0.67 12.69
C GLN A 177 -11.67 -0.55 11.93
N GLU A 178 -11.67 -1.73 12.55
CA GLU A 178 -12.25 -2.93 11.94
C GLU A 178 -13.77 -2.81 11.78
N ARG A 179 -14.48 -2.33 12.81
CA ARG A 179 -15.91 -2.04 12.74
C ARG A 179 -16.23 -1.00 11.66
N GLU A 180 -15.46 0.08 11.58
CA GLU A 180 -15.65 1.11 10.54
C GLU A 180 -15.45 0.53 9.13
N ARG A 181 -14.44 -0.32 8.95
CA ARG A 181 -14.19 -1.01 7.66
C ARG A 181 -15.31 -1.97 7.30
N GLU A 182 -15.89 -2.66 8.28
CA GLU A 182 -17.04 -3.55 8.09
C GLU A 182 -18.30 -2.76 7.72
N TYR A 183 -18.64 -1.73 8.48
CA TYR A 183 -19.76 -0.84 8.17
C TYR A 183 -19.63 -0.20 6.78
N GLN A 184 -18.44 0.25 6.41
CA GLN A 184 -18.18 0.81 5.07
C GLN A 184 -18.38 -0.24 3.97
N ARG A 185 -17.95 -1.49 4.18
CA ARG A 185 -18.17 -2.61 3.25
C ARG A 185 -19.65 -2.93 3.08
N GLU A 186 -20.40 -3.02 4.19
CA GLU A 186 -21.84 -3.26 4.17
C GLU A 186 -22.59 -2.15 3.43
N ARG A 187 -22.22 -0.89 3.68
CA ARG A 187 -22.83 0.26 3.01
C ARG A 187 -22.54 0.28 1.50
N GLU A 188 -21.33 -0.12 1.09
CA GLU A 188 -20.98 -0.26 -0.33
C GLU A 188 -21.73 -1.42 -1.00
N MET A 189 -21.97 -2.53 -0.30
CA MET A 189 -22.81 -3.64 -0.81
C MET A 189 -24.29 -3.27 -0.93
N CYS A 190 -24.86 -2.54 0.02
CA CYS A 190 -26.28 -2.12 -0.02
C CYS A 190 -26.59 -1.03 -1.06
N MET A 191 -25.57 -0.41 -1.67
CA MET A 191 -25.73 0.59 -2.73
C MET A 191 -25.57 0.03 -4.16
N LEU A 192 -25.37 -1.28 -4.29
CA LEU A 192 -25.37 -2.04 -5.55
C LEU A 192 -26.68 -2.79 -5.74
#